data_AF-A0AAX1EDI6-F1
#
_entry.id   AF-A0AAX1EDI6-F1
#
_cell.length_a   1.000
_cell.length_b   1.000
_cell.length_c   1.000
_cell.angle_alpha   90.00
_cell.angle_beta   90.00
_cell.angle_gamma   90.00
#
_symmetry.space_group_name_H-M   'P 1'
#
loop_
_entity.id
_entity.type
_entity.pdbx_description
1 polymer ?
#
loop_
_entity_poly.entity_id
_entity_poly.type
_entity_poly.pdbx_seq_one_letter_code
_entity_poly.pdbx_strand_id
1 'polypeptide(L)'
;MSVKNGRITTLARIWRTVETDTISSKPAAASWSIKQLPQEYILVMHRAKAICIGEEKEYWDDIKALIKPCADFISDKINFKLARINLSENTYKSINMLNE
;
A
#
# COMPACT_ATOMS: atom_id res chain seq x y z
N MET A 1 11.64 -9.37 -19.18
CA MET A 1 11.19 -9.33 -17.77
C MET A 1 11.59 -7.97 -17.19
N SER A 2 10.70 -6.95 -17.28
CA SER A 2 11.02 -5.59 -16.81
C SER A 2 10.88 -5.54 -15.28
N VAL A 3 11.99 -5.73 -14.59
CA VAL A 3 12.10 -5.55 -13.13
C VAL A 3 12.63 -4.15 -12.90
N LYS A 4 11.84 -3.09 -13.11
CA LYS A 4 12.27 -1.74 -12.68
C LYS A 4 11.29 -0.97 -11.79
N ASN A 5 9.97 -1.16 -11.81
CA ASN A 5 9.08 -0.44 -10.86
C ASN A 5 7.87 -1.21 -10.31
N GLY A 6 7.91 -2.55 -10.27
CA GLY A 6 6.88 -3.38 -9.64
C GLY A 6 6.71 -3.21 -8.10
N ARG A 7 7.40 -2.25 -7.48
CA ARG A 7 7.41 -1.99 -6.03
C ARG A 7 6.15 -1.26 -5.56
N ILE A 8 5.66 -0.26 -6.30
CA ILE A 8 4.50 0.54 -5.86
C ILE A 8 3.18 -0.26 -5.90
N THR A 9 2.98 -1.11 -6.92
CA THR A 9 1.81 -2.02 -6.96
C THR A 9 1.90 -3.15 -5.95
N THR A 10 3.10 -3.48 -5.48
CA THR A 10 3.29 -4.42 -4.38
C THR A 10 2.93 -3.76 -3.04
N LEU A 11 3.34 -2.50 -2.81
CA LEU A 11 2.89 -1.71 -1.66
C LEU A 11 1.37 -1.56 -1.64
N ALA A 12 0.74 -1.27 -2.79
CA ALA A 12 -0.72 -1.24 -2.92
C ALA A 12 -1.39 -2.55 -2.49
N ARG A 13 -0.80 -3.71 -2.84
CA ARG A 13 -1.30 -5.02 -2.40
C ARG A 13 -1.19 -5.19 -0.89
N ILE A 14 -0.02 -4.88 -0.32
CA ILE A 14 0.18 -4.99 1.13
C ILE A 14 -0.82 -4.09 1.85
N TRP A 15 -0.97 -2.84 1.40
CA TRP A 15 -1.92 -1.89 1.98
C TRP A 15 -3.36 -2.42 1.94
N ARG A 16 -3.82 -2.89 0.77
CA ARG A 16 -5.18 -3.46 0.67
C ARG A 16 -5.35 -4.67 1.59
N THR A 17 -4.39 -5.59 1.61
CA THR A 17 -4.46 -6.78 2.46
C THR A 17 -4.56 -6.40 3.94
N VAL A 18 -3.74 -5.45 4.40
CA VAL A 18 -3.76 -4.98 5.80
C VAL A 18 -5.06 -4.22 6.13
N GLU A 19 -5.69 -3.59 5.14
CA GLU A 19 -6.95 -2.86 5.35
C GLU A 19 -8.18 -3.78 5.33
N THR A 20 -8.19 -4.83 4.51
CA THR A 20 -9.38 -5.64 4.20
C THR A 20 -9.23 -7.14 4.45
N ASP A 21 -8.11 -7.60 5.00
CA ASP A 21 -7.76 -9.01 5.22
C ASP A 21 -7.90 -9.91 3.97
N THR A 22 -7.83 -9.32 2.77
CA THR A 22 -8.08 -10.01 1.50
C THR A 22 -6.94 -9.81 0.52
N ILE A 23 -6.37 -10.92 0.04
CA ILE A 23 -5.33 -10.90 -1.00
C ILE A 23 -5.96 -10.61 -2.36
N SER A 24 -5.32 -9.76 -3.17
CA SER A 24 -5.73 -9.50 -4.55
C SER A 24 -4.55 -9.46 -5.52
N SER A 25 -4.87 -9.46 -6.82
CA SER A 25 -3.88 -9.17 -7.87
C SER A 25 -3.33 -7.74 -7.78
N LYS A 26 -2.19 -7.48 -8.43
CA LYS A 26 -1.57 -6.15 -8.48
C LYS A 26 -2.49 -5.08 -9.11
N PRO A 27 -3.15 -5.32 -10.27
CA PRO A 27 -4.03 -4.31 -10.88
C PRO A 27 -5.30 -4.03 -10.05
N ALA A 28 -5.83 -5.06 -9.37
CA ALA A 28 -6.98 -4.90 -8.49
C ALA A 28 -6.61 -4.05 -7.25
N ALA A 29 -5.47 -4.30 -6.63
CA ALA A 29 -4.97 -3.51 -5.52
C ALA A 29 -4.67 -2.06 -5.92
N ALA A 30 -4.09 -1.84 -7.12
CA ALA A 30 -3.86 -0.50 -7.65
C ALA A 30 -5.18 0.25 -7.87
N SER A 31 -6.19 -0.41 -8.44
CA SER A 31 -7.53 0.17 -8.65
C SER A 31 -8.25 0.52 -7.35
N TRP A 32 -8.04 -0.28 -6.30
CA TRP A 32 -8.52 0.04 -4.95
C TRP A 32 -7.77 1.25 -4.36
N SER A 33 -6.44 1.27 -4.47
CA SER A 33 -5.60 2.33 -3.91
C SER A 33 -5.88 3.70 -4.54
N ILE A 34 -6.15 3.75 -5.86
CA ILE A 34 -6.54 4.98 -6.57
C ILE A 34 -7.72 5.69 -5.90
N LYS A 35 -8.69 4.93 -5.36
CA LYS A 35 -9.88 5.49 -4.71
C LYS A 35 -9.61 6.09 -3.33
N GLN A 36 -8.46 5.77 -2.73
CA GLN A 36 -8.09 6.12 -1.36
C GLN A 36 -6.95 7.14 -1.31
N LEU A 37 -6.19 7.28 -2.40
CA LEU A 37 -5.03 8.14 -2.46
C LEU A 37 -5.44 9.62 -2.59
N PRO A 38 -4.67 10.54 -1.98
CA PRO A 38 -4.73 11.96 -2.32
C PRO A 38 -4.52 12.19 -3.81
N GLN A 39 -5.13 13.25 -4.35
CA GLN A 39 -5.15 13.58 -5.78
C GLN A 39 -3.75 13.58 -6.41
N GLU A 40 -2.74 14.08 -5.69
CA GLU A 40 -1.35 14.18 -6.15
C GLU A 40 -0.72 12.81 -6.46
N TYR A 41 -1.15 11.75 -5.78
CA TYR A 41 -0.56 10.41 -5.90
C TYR A 41 -1.35 9.47 -6.80
N ILE A 42 -2.57 9.86 -7.17
CA ILE A 42 -3.44 9.10 -8.08
C ILE A 42 -2.73 8.83 -9.41
N LEU A 43 -2.02 9.83 -9.95
CA LEU A 43 -1.28 9.70 -11.22
C LEU A 43 -0.21 8.61 -11.17
N VAL A 44 0.55 8.53 -10.07
CA VAL A 44 1.58 7.50 -9.87
C VAL A 44 0.93 6.11 -9.90
N MET A 45 -0.20 5.93 -9.23
CA MET A 45 -0.87 4.63 -9.16
C MET A 45 -1.56 4.24 -10.47
N HIS A 46 -2.13 5.20 -11.21
CA HIS A 46 -2.67 4.94 -12.55
C HIS A 46 -1.60 4.44 -13.51
N ARG A 47 -0.46 5.13 -13.58
CA ARG A 47 0.65 4.72 -14.43
C ARG A 47 1.20 3.36 -14.03
N ALA A 48 1.37 3.14 -12.73
CA ALA A 48 1.81 1.85 -12.21
C ALA A 48 0.88 0.70 -12.62
N LYS A 49 -0.45 0.95 -12.61
CA LYS A 49 -1.45 -0.01 -13.08
C LYS A 49 -1.31 -0.26 -14.58
N ALA A 50 -1.25 0.79 -15.41
CA ALA A 50 -1.16 0.68 -16.87
C ALA A 50 0.08 -0.10 -17.31
N ILE A 51 1.25 0.18 -16.70
CA ILE A 51 2.48 -0.59 -16.93
C ILE A 51 2.32 -2.04 -16.48
N CYS A 52 1.67 -2.29 -15.34
CA CYS A 52 1.49 -3.63 -14.80
C CYS A 52 0.60 -4.54 -15.69
N ILE A 53 -0.36 -3.96 -16.41
CA ILE A 53 -1.23 -4.69 -17.34
C ILE A 53 -0.73 -4.66 -18.78
N GLY A 54 0.39 -3.98 -19.04
CA GLY A 54 1.01 -3.90 -20.36
C GLY A 54 0.37 -2.89 -21.31
N GLU A 55 -0.51 -2.01 -20.83
CA GLU A 55 -1.10 -0.93 -21.62
C GLU A 55 -0.06 0.16 -21.96
N GLU A 56 0.86 0.41 -21.04
CA GLU A 56 1.94 1.39 -21.23
C GLU A 56 3.31 0.74 -21.06
N LYS A 57 4.31 1.25 -21.79
CA LYS A 57 5.71 0.95 -21.51
C LYS A 57 6.13 1.62 -20.21
N GLU A 58 7.23 1.17 -19.60
CA GLU A 58 7.71 1.74 -18.35
C GLU A 58 8.37 3.12 -18.57
N TYR A 59 7.79 4.20 -18.02
CA TYR A 59 8.35 5.56 -18.01
C TYR A 59 7.93 6.32 -16.74
N TRP A 60 8.83 7.16 -16.21
CA TRP A 60 8.63 7.80 -14.91
C TRP A 60 9.21 9.20 -14.79
N ASP A 61 9.99 9.68 -15.75
CA ASP A 61 10.81 10.89 -15.60
C ASP A 61 10.00 12.15 -15.32
N ASP A 62 8.80 12.24 -15.89
CA ASP A 62 7.85 13.34 -15.72
C ASP A 62 7.16 13.36 -14.35
N ILE A 63 7.07 12.22 -13.65
CA ILE A 63 6.41 12.11 -12.32
C ILE A 63 7.34 11.61 -11.23
N LYS A 64 8.64 11.52 -11.50
CA LYS A 64 9.64 10.91 -10.62
C LYS A 64 9.63 11.51 -9.21
N ALA A 65 9.41 12.82 -9.12
CA ALA A 65 9.31 13.55 -7.85
C ALA A 65 8.14 13.07 -6.97
N LEU A 66 7.07 12.52 -7.56
CA LEU A 66 5.88 12.06 -6.84
C LEU A 66 5.99 10.61 -6.35
N ILE A 67 6.93 9.82 -6.89
CA ILE A 67 7.02 8.38 -6.61
C ILE A 67 7.36 8.12 -5.15
N LYS A 68 8.39 8.78 -4.62
CA LYS A 68 8.82 8.58 -3.23
C LYS A 68 7.75 9.08 -2.24
N PRO A 69 7.19 10.30 -2.36
CA PRO A 69 6.10 10.75 -1.50
C PRO A 69 4.87 9.82 -1.52
N CYS A 70 4.51 9.30 -2.69
CA CYS A 70 3.42 8.32 -2.82
C CYS A 70 3.74 7.00 -2.07
N ALA A 71 4.96 6.48 -2.23
CA ALA A 71 5.39 5.28 -1.52
C ALA A 71 5.39 5.48 0.00
N ASP A 72 5.94 6.60 0.48
CA ASP A 72 5.99 6.95 1.89
C ASP A 72 4.58 7.06 2.48
N PHE A 73 3.66 7.72 1.77
CA PHE A 73 2.25 7.81 2.19
C PHE A 73 1.59 6.43 2.36
N ILE A 74 1.80 5.51 1.41
CA ILE A 74 1.24 4.15 1.49
C ILE A 74 1.87 3.39 2.67
N SER A 75 3.19 3.52 2.85
CA SER A 75 3.91 2.92 3.98
C SER A 75 3.39 3.43 5.32
N ASP A 76 3.12 4.71 5.45
CA ASP A 76 2.55 5.30 6.67
C ASP A 76 1.16 4.75 6.96
N LYS A 77 0.31 4.59 5.94
CA LYS A 77 -1.02 3.95 6.11
C LYS A 77 -0.91 2.50 6.59
N ILE A 78 0.01 1.72 6.01
CA ILE A 78 0.26 0.35 6.44
C ILE A 78 0.72 0.32 7.91
N ASN A 79 1.74 1.09 8.25
CA ASN A 79 2.30 1.12 9.60
C ASN A 79 1.27 1.57 10.64
N PHE A 80 0.46 2.58 10.31
CA PHE A 80 -0.62 3.04 11.17
C PHE A 80 -1.65 1.94 11.44
N LYS A 81 -2.08 1.21 10.40
CA LYS A 81 -3.05 0.12 10.55
C LYS A 81 -2.45 -1.06 11.34
N LEU A 82 -1.21 -1.45 11.07
CA LEU A 82 -0.52 -2.51 11.81
C LEU A 82 -0.35 -2.16 13.29
N ALA A 83 -0.01 -0.91 13.61
CA ALA A 83 0.08 -0.46 15.00
C ALA A 83 -1.25 -0.62 15.73
N ARG A 84 -2.37 -0.30 15.06
CA ARG A 84 -3.72 -0.50 15.62
C ARG A 84 -4.08 -1.96 15.83
N ILE A 85 -3.74 -2.83 14.87
CA ILE A 85 -3.94 -4.28 14.99
C ILE A 85 -3.17 -4.80 16.21
N ASN A 86 -1.88 -4.50 16.31
CA ASN A 86 -1.04 -4.93 17.44
C ASN A 86 -1.55 -4.42 18.79
N LEU A 87 -2.06 -3.19 18.86
CA LEU A 87 -2.68 -2.65 20.07
C LEU A 87 -3.97 -3.41 20.43
N SER A 88 -4.86 -3.65 19.46
CA SER A 88 -6.08 -4.42 19.70
C SER A 88 -5.79 -5.85 20.11
N GLU A 89 -4.71 -6.42 19.59
CA GLU A 89 -4.25 -7.73 20.00
C GLU A 89 -3.69 -7.71 21.44
N ASN A 90 -2.94 -6.68 21.83
CA ASN A 90 -2.45 -6.63 23.21
C ASN A 90 -3.57 -6.43 24.25
N THR A 91 -4.76 -5.94 23.86
CA THR A 91 -5.89 -5.79 24.80
C THR A 91 -6.53 -7.11 25.26
N TYR A 92 -6.25 -8.25 24.60
CA TYR A 92 -6.68 -9.57 25.10
C TYR A 92 -5.70 -10.19 26.11
N LYS A 93 -4.52 -9.59 26.34
CA LYS A 93 -3.61 -9.99 27.43
C LYS A 93 -4.00 -9.25 28.70
N SER A 94 -4.94 -9.82 29.44
CA SER A 94 -5.22 -9.39 30.83
C SER A 94 -3.95 -9.58 31.66
N ILE A 95 -3.38 -8.48 32.18
CA ILE A 95 -2.36 -8.56 33.23
C ILE A 95 -3.09 -9.00 34.50
N ASN A 96 -3.09 -10.30 34.77
CA ASN A 96 -3.47 -10.79 36.08
C ASN A 96 -2.33 -10.45 37.04
N MET A 97 -2.52 -9.39 37.83
CA MET A 97 -1.73 -9.18 39.03
C MET A 97 -2.12 -10.32 39.98
N LEU A 98 -1.26 -11.33 40.08
CA LEU A 98 -1.35 -12.31 41.17
C LEU A 98 -1.01 -11.54 42.44
N ASN A 99 -2.02 -11.29 43.28
CA ASN A 99 -1.81 -10.86 44.64
C ASN A 99 -1.39 -12.11 45.42
N GLU A 100 -0.13 -12.16 45.87
CA GLU A 100 0.36 -13.09 46.89
C GLU A 100 -0.13 -12.69 48.28
#